data_AF-A0A8D9D0C6-F1
#
_entry.id   AF-A0A8D9D0C6-F1
#
_cell.length_a   1.000
_cell.length_b   1.000
_cell.length_c   1.000
_cell.angle_alpha   90.00
_cell.angle_beta   90.00
_cell.angle_gamma   90.00
#
_symmetry.space_group_name_H-M   'P 1'
#
loop_
_entity.id
_entity.type
_entity.pdbx_description
1 polymer ?
#
loop_
_entity_poly.entity_id
_entity_poly.type
_entity_poly.pdbx_seq_one_letter_code
_entity_poly.pdbx_strand_id
1 'polypeptide(L)'
;MFSRIHLDGFSLVMHSMDYCKLEKEEALDLLRGKKVAVIGFKKSAIDLALESALANRGEGGQACTMVVRTTHWVIPHYWVWGLPFFLFYSTIAAQFLHDKPNRSFLRTLFCLLFSLLRAMVSKFIESYVTWKLPLEKYGLKPDHPFEEDYASCQMAIIPENFFEEADKGMIRFKKTPKWCFCDEGIEFEDGTTLEADVVILATGYDGDKKLKAIIPEPFRSWLEFPWGLMPLYRGTIHPLIPNMGFVGYVQSNSNVRASELRSMWLNRLMDEKFKLPSKEKMLYQFYKEMKVMKKSSRFYKNHCISTFSIQHADDLCNDMGLNPRRKSNLFLDVFCPYGSQDYRFDQEETK
;
A
#
# COMPACT_ATOMS: atom_id res chain seq x y z
N MET A 1 -14.35 -12.37 -8.82
CA MET A 1 -13.05 -12.70 -9.42
C MET A 1 -13.39 -12.93 -10.87
N PHE A 2 -13.16 -11.94 -11.72
CA PHE A 2 -13.47 -12.04 -13.13
C PHE A 2 -12.35 -12.84 -13.78
N SER A 3 -12.50 -14.16 -13.83
CA SER A 3 -11.69 -15.03 -14.69
C SER A 3 -12.06 -14.69 -16.13
N ARG A 4 -11.08 -14.25 -16.95
CA ARG A 4 -11.18 -13.90 -18.38
C ARG A 4 -12.61 -13.83 -18.94
N ILE A 5 -13.13 -12.62 -19.11
CA ILE A 5 -14.42 -12.43 -19.79
C ILE A 5 -14.11 -12.03 -21.23
N HIS A 6 -14.66 -12.80 -22.17
CA HIS A 6 -14.87 -12.32 -23.53
C HIS A 6 -16.25 -11.67 -23.50
N LEU A 7 -16.31 -10.37 -23.73
CA LEU A 7 -17.58 -9.71 -24.02
C LEU A 7 -17.95 -10.12 -25.44
N ASP A 8 -19.22 -10.44 -25.67
CA ASP A 8 -19.71 -10.81 -27.00
C ASP A 8 -19.46 -9.63 -27.96
N GLY A 9 -18.41 -9.72 -28.77
CA GLY A 9 -18.09 -8.74 -29.80
C GLY A 9 -16.87 -7.82 -29.58
N PHE A 10 -15.71 -8.34 -29.13
CA PHE A 10 -14.35 -7.87 -29.53
C PHE A 10 -13.33 -7.41 -28.45
N SER A 11 -13.68 -7.27 -27.16
CA SER A 11 -12.69 -6.89 -26.12
C SER A 11 -12.37 -8.03 -25.14
N LEU A 12 -11.08 -8.40 -25.01
CA LEU A 12 -10.61 -9.30 -23.96
C LEU A 12 -10.49 -8.55 -22.63
N VAL A 13 -11.23 -8.97 -21.60
CA VAL A 13 -11.12 -8.39 -20.26
C VAL A 13 -10.45 -9.37 -19.30
N MET A 14 -9.39 -8.92 -18.62
CA MET A 14 -8.71 -9.72 -17.60
C MET A 14 -8.23 -8.91 -16.41
N HIS A 15 -8.10 -9.55 -15.25
CA HIS A 15 -7.46 -8.93 -14.10
C HIS A 15 -5.93 -9.03 -14.19
N SER A 16 -5.20 -8.08 -13.59
CA SER A 16 -3.73 -8.12 -13.54
C SER A 16 -3.17 -9.44 -12.97
N MET A 17 -3.94 -10.09 -12.08
CA MET A 17 -3.62 -11.42 -11.54
C MET A 17 -3.55 -12.52 -12.60
N ASP A 18 -4.43 -12.48 -13.59
CA ASP A 18 -4.44 -13.47 -14.67
C ASP A 18 -3.40 -13.12 -15.73
N TYR A 19 -3.14 -11.83 -15.95
CA TYR A 19 -2.03 -11.36 -16.76
C TYR A 19 -0.67 -11.88 -16.22
N CYS A 20 -0.43 -11.77 -14.91
CA CYS A 20 0.82 -12.22 -14.30
C CYS A 20 1.08 -13.74 -14.37
N LYS A 21 0.11 -14.54 -14.83
CA LYS A 21 0.28 -15.98 -15.05
C LYS A 21 0.72 -16.31 -16.47
N LEU A 22 0.69 -15.34 -17.38
CA LEU A 22 1.12 -15.53 -18.75
C LEU A 22 2.62 -15.66 -18.83
N GLU A 23 3.08 -16.52 -19.74
CA GLU A 23 4.49 -16.54 -20.10
C GLU A 23 4.86 -15.26 -20.86
N LYS A 24 6.15 -14.94 -20.87
CA LYS A 24 6.64 -13.68 -21.48
C LYS A 24 6.21 -13.51 -22.94
N GLU A 25 6.22 -14.59 -23.72
CA GLU A 25 5.82 -14.57 -25.14
C GLU A 25 4.31 -14.33 -25.29
N GLU A 26 3.49 -15.03 -24.49
CA GLU A 26 2.04 -14.88 -24.48
C GLU A 26 1.61 -13.46 -24.08
N ALA A 27 2.25 -12.89 -23.07
CA ALA A 27 2.02 -11.52 -22.63
C ALA A 27 2.36 -10.51 -23.74
N LEU A 28 3.45 -10.75 -24.47
CA LEU A 28 3.90 -9.86 -25.53
C LEU A 28 2.96 -9.94 -26.75
N ASP A 29 2.53 -11.13 -27.14
CA ASP A 29 1.54 -11.35 -28.20
C ASP A 29 0.17 -10.77 -27.84
N LEU A 30 -0.20 -10.79 -26.55
CA LEU A 30 -1.43 -10.18 -26.07
C LEU A 30 -1.43 -8.65 -26.24
N LEU A 31 -0.28 -8.00 -26.07
CA LEU A 31 -0.16 -6.54 -26.08
C LEU A 31 0.19 -5.97 -27.45
N ARG A 32 0.98 -6.69 -28.26
CA ARG A 32 1.56 -6.18 -29.50
C ARG A 32 0.49 -5.87 -30.54
N GLY A 33 0.50 -4.65 -31.05
CA GLY A 33 -0.45 -4.15 -32.06
C GLY A 33 -1.86 -3.94 -31.53
N LYS A 34 -2.08 -4.02 -30.21
CA LYS A 34 -3.41 -3.94 -29.58
C LYS A 34 -3.64 -2.62 -28.87
N LYS A 35 -4.86 -2.09 -28.97
CA LYS A 35 -5.35 -0.98 -28.14
C LYS A 35 -5.59 -1.49 -26.73
N VAL A 36 -4.71 -1.14 -25.79
CA VAL A 36 -4.79 -1.63 -24.41
C VAL A 36 -5.36 -0.55 -23.50
N ALA A 37 -6.38 -0.91 -22.72
CA ALA A 37 -6.88 -0.09 -21.61
C ALA A 37 -6.45 -0.69 -20.27
N VAL A 38 -5.76 0.09 -19.43
CA VAL A 38 -5.36 -0.34 -18.08
C VAL A 38 -6.18 0.42 -17.04
N ILE A 39 -6.95 -0.29 -16.23
CA ILE A 39 -7.79 0.32 -15.20
C ILE A 39 -7.03 0.42 -13.87
N GLY A 40 -6.75 1.64 -13.43
CA GLY A 40 -6.08 1.91 -12.15
C GLY A 40 -4.88 2.87 -12.27
N PHE A 41 -4.37 3.32 -11.13
CA PHE A 41 -3.22 4.22 -11.07
C PHE A 41 -2.38 3.96 -9.80
N LYS A 42 -1.83 2.75 -9.73
CA LYS A 42 -0.88 2.27 -8.71
C LYS A 42 0.15 1.37 -9.38
N LYS A 43 1.08 0.78 -8.61
CA LYS A 43 2.23 0.02 -9.14
C LYS A 43 1.89 -0.93 -10.29
N SER A 44 0.93 -1.86 -10.11
CA SER A 44 0.58 -2.81 -11.18
C SER A 44 0.05 -2.12 -12.44
N ALA A 45 -0.79 -1.09 -12.31
CA ALA A 45 -1.34 -0.37 -13.46
C ALA A 45 -0.24 0.40 -14.21
N ILE A 46 0.66 1.05 -13.46
CA ILE A 46 1.79 1.81 -13.99
C ILE A 46 2.75 0.89 -14.76
N ASP A 47 3.09 -0.27 -14.19
CA ASP A 47 3.98 -1.24 -14.83
C ASP A 47 3.36 -1.81 -16.11
N LEU A 48 2.09 -2.21 -16.05
CA LEU A 48 1.37 -2.76 -17.21
C LEU A 48 1.22 -1.73 -18.34
N ALA A 49 0.98 -0.47 -17.99
CA ALA A 49 0.90 0.59 -18.99
C ALA A 49 2.26 0.83 -19.68
N LEU A 50 3.35 0.80 -18.90
CA LEU A 50 4.70 0.86 -19.48
C LEU A 50 4.98 -0.36 -20.34
N GLU A 51 4.72 -1.57 -19.85
CA GLU A 51 4.94 -2.82 -20.58
C GLU A 51 4.16 -2.85 -21.90
N SER A 52 2.91 -2.39 -21.88
CA SER A 52 2.08 -2.22 -23.08
C SER A 52 2.66 -1.21 -24.06
N ALA A 53 3.13 -0.05 -23.58
CA ALA A 53 3.78 0.95 -24.43
C ALA A 53 5.08 0.40 -25.06
N LEU A 54 5.88 -0.35 -24.29
CA LEU A 54 7.11 -0.98 -24.77
C LEU A 54 6.84 -2.06 -25.81
N ALA A 55 5.82 -2.90 -25.61
CA ALA A 55 5.42 -3.94 -26.56
C ALA A 55 4.90 -3.36 -27.89
N ASN A 56 4.41 -2.13 -27.87
CA ASN A 56 3.89 -1.40 -29.03
C ASN A 56 4.87 -0.36 -29.60
N ARG A 57 6.17 -0.42 -29.28
CA ARG A 57 7.16 0.45 -29.91
C ARG A 57 7.36 0.06 -31.38
N GLY A 58 7.10 0.99 -32.29
CA GLY A 58 7.35 0.81 -33.72
C GLY A 58 6.26 1.43 -34.60
N GLU A 59 6.43 1.30 -35.91
CA GLU A 59 5.46 1.79 -36.90
C GLU A 59 4.15 0.99 -36.79
N GLY A 60 3.02 1.67 -36.63
CA GLY A 60 1.70 1.06 -36.43
C GLY A 60 1.36 0.66 -34.97
N GLY A 61 2.26 0.93 -34.02
CA GLY A 61 2.03 0.67 -32.60
C GLY A 61 0.81 1.40 -32.02
N GLN A 62 0.03 0.71 -31.20
CA GLN A 62 -1.15 1.29 -30.55
C GLN A 62 -0.80 1.80 -29.15
N ALA A 63 -1.37 2.95 -28.78
CA ALA A 63 -1.15 3.55 -27.46
C ALA A 63 -1.95 2.83 -26.37
N CYS A 64 -1.36 2.69 -25.19
CA CYS A 64 -2.04 2.26 -23.98
C CYS A 64 -2.77 3.44 -23.35
N THR A 65 -4.03 3.26 -22.94
CA THR A 65 -4.79 4.27 -22.19
C THR A 65 -5.05 3.80 -20.76
N MET A 66 -4.56 4.56 -19.78
CA MET A 66 -4.84 4.34 -18.38
C MET A 66 -6.15 5.04 -17.99
N VAL A 67 -7.10 4.28 -17.46
CA VAL A 67 -8.35 4.81 -16.90
C VAL A 67 -8.17 5.00 -15.40
N VAL A 68 -8.17 6.26 -14.98
CA VAL A 68 -7.77 6.68 -13.63
C VAL A 68 -8.96 7.24 -12.86
N ARG A 69 -9.39 6.53 -11.81
CA ARG A 69 -10.43 7.04 -10.90
C ARG A 69 -9.89 7.99 -9.84
N THR A 70 -8.87 7.52 -9.13
CA THR A 70 -8.25 8.23 -8.00
C THR A 70 -6.78 8.33 -8.28
N THR A 71 -6.25 9.54 -8.19
CA THR A 71 -4.81 9.80 -8.31
C THR A 71 -4.13 9.53 -6.97
N HIS A 72 -2.91 9.02 -7.02
CA HIS A 72 -2.06 8.80 -5.85
C HIS A 72 -0.67 9.35 -6.12
N TRP A 73 0.05 9.72 -5.08
CA TRP A 73 1.41 10.20 -5.19
C TRP A 73 2.33 9.09 -5.67
N VAL A 74 3.12 9.41 -6.67
CA VAL A 74 4.16 8.53 -7.22
C VAL A 74 5.53 9.18 -7.02
N ILE A 75 6.55 8.37 -6.73
CA ILE A 75 7.93 8.85 -6.56
C ILE A 75 8.84 8.15 -7.57
N PRO A 76 9.85 8.84 -8.13
CA PRO A 76 10.81 8.23 -9.04
C PRO A 76 11.83 7.34 -8.32
N HIS A 77 12.22 7.72 -7.10
CA HIS A 77 13.20 7.03 -6.28
C HIS A 77 13.14 7.49 -4.82
N TYR A 78 13.89 6.84 -3.92
CA TYR A 78 13.93 7.14 -2.48
C TYR A 78 14.84 8.31 -2.08
N TRP A 79 14.84 9.38 -2.89
CA TRP A 79 15.57 10.62 -2.60
C TRP A 79 14.69 11.81 -2.93
N VAL A 80 14.65 12.80 -2.03
CA VAL A 80 13.82 14.00 -2.13
C VAL A 80 14.71 15.20 -1.86
N TRP A 81 14.90 16.08 -2.84
CA TRP A 81 15.78 17.26 -2.72
C TRP A 81 17.18 16.96 -2.14
N GLY A 82 17.79 15.84 -2.55
CA GLY A 82 19.11 15.41 -2.06
C GLY A 82 19.13 14.76 -0.68
N LEU A 83 17.97 14.62 -0.02
CA LEU A 83 17.83 13.92 1.25
C LEU A 83 17.27 12.51 1.02
N PRO A 84 17.80 11.48 1.72
CA PRO A 84 17.27 10.13 1.61
C PRO A 84 15.87 10.04 2.24
N PHE A 85 14.96 9.35 1.57
CA PHE A 85 13.53 9.32 1.93
C PHE A 85 13.26 8.80 3.35
N PHE A 86 14.12 7.91 3.86
CA PHE A 86 13.95 7.33 5.19
C PHE A 86 13.91 8.39 6.30
N LEU A 87 14.54 9.55 6.11
CA LEU A 87 14.55 10.65 7.09
C LEU A 87 13.17 11.24 7.37
N PHE A 88 12.23 11.10 6.43
CA PHE A 88 10.89 11.70 6.56
C PHE A 88 9.88 10.81 7.26
N TYR A 89 10.09 9.48 7.29
CA TYR A 89 9.10 8.55 7.86
C TYR A 89 9.64 7.28 8.51
N SER A 90 10.92 6.93 8.30
CA SER A 90 11.48 5.64 8.70
C SER A 90 12.52 5.74 9.82
N THR A 91 12.51 6.84 10.58
CA THR A 91 13.32 7.05 11.80
C THR A 91 12.40 7.32 13.00
N ILE A 92 12.89 7.15 14.24
CA ILE A 92 12.11 7.50 15.44
C ILE A 92 11.79 8.99 15.44
N ALA A 93 12.77 9.84 15.09
CA ALA A 93 12.59 11.29 15.02
C ALA A 93 11.42 11.65 14.09
N ALA A 94 11.37 11.04 12.90
CA ALA A 94 10.31 11.30 11.94
C ALA A 94 8.95 10.78 12.42
N GLN A 95 8.88 9.54 12.91
CA GLN A 95 7.64 8.97 13.45
C GLN A 95 7.17 9.64 14.74
N PHE A 96 8.01 10.45 15.40
CA PHE A 96 7.61 11.26 16.55
C PHE A 96 6.55 12.30 16.19
N LEU A 97 6.57 12.79 14.95
CA LEU A 97 5.65 13.79 14.42
C LEU A 97 4.23 13.23 14.23
N HIS A 98 4.11 11.92 14.02
CA HIS A 98 2.86 11.25 13.68
C HIS A 98 2.04 10.82 14.88
N ASP A 99 0.75 10.66 14.62
CA ASP A 99 -0.21 10.12 15.58
C ASP A 99 0.08 8.65 15.89
N LYS A 100 -0.04 8.28 17.16
CA LYS A 100 0.26 6.93 17.69
C LYS A 100 -0.87 6.49 18.62
N PRO A 101 -1.19 5.19 18.67
CA PRO A 101 -2.33 4.70 19.45
C PRO A 101 -2.16 4.88 20.97
N ASN A 102 -0.93 4.81 21.51
CA ASN A 102 -0.66 4.84 22.95
C ASN A 102 -0.03 6.16 23.41
N ARG A 103 -0.76 7.28 23.25
CA ARG A 103 -0.28 8.62 23.65
C ARG A 103 -0.53 8.93 25.13
N SER A 104 0.42 9.63 25.74
CA SER A 104 0.23 10.32 27.03
C SER A 104 -0.43 11.69 26.83
N PHE A 105 -1.03 12.23 27.90
CA PHE A 105 -1.73 13.52 27.90
C PHE A 105 -0.86 14.67 27.38
N LEU A 106 0.38 14.79 27.88
CA LEU A 106 1.34 15.83 27.47
C LEU A 106 1.61 15.84 25.96
N ARG A 107 1.63 14.67 25.33
CA ARG A 107 1.88 14.53 23.89
C ARG A 107 0.69 14.96 23.03
N THR A 108 -0.50 15.04 23.63
CA THR A 108 -1.70 15.57 22.97
C THR A 108 -1.58 17.08 22.77
N LEU A 109 -0.98 17.81 23.72
CA LEU A 109 -0.78 19.27 23.63
C LEU A 109 0.18 19.65 22.49
N PHE A 110 1.24 18.87 22.27
CA PHE A 110 2.19 19.07 21.17
C PHE A 110 1.64 18.70 19.77
N CYS A 111 0.40 18.17 19.68
CA CYS A 111 -0.18 17.74 18.42
C CYS A 111 -0.32 18.89 17.41
N LEU A 112 -0.62 20.11 17.86
CA LEU A 112 -0.80 21.25 16.96
C LEU A 112 0.53 21.63 16.30
N LEU A 113 1.60 21.76 17.09
CA LEU A 113 2.95 22.03 16.59
C LEU A 113 3.41 20.93 15.61
N PHE A 114 3.21 19.65 15.95
CA PHE A 114 3.58 18.56 15.06
C PHE A 114 2.67 18.43 13.84
N SER A 115 1.42 18.88 13.90
CA SER A 115 0.55 18.90 12.72
C SER A 115 1.05 19.85 11.65
N LEU A 116 1.54 21.03 12.04
CA LEU A 116 2.17 21.97 11.12
C LEU A 116 3.45 21.37 10.52
N LEU A 117 4.30 20.78 11.36
CA LEU A 117 5.55 20.17 10.89
C LEU A 117 5.31 18.98 9.95
N ARG A 118 4.31 18.14 10.21
CA ARG A 118 3.90 17.07 9.30
C ARG A 118 3.42 17.61 7.96
N ALA A 119 2.59 18.66 7.98
CA ALA A 119 2.14 19.31 6.76
C ALA A 119 3.32 19.90 5.97
N MET A 120 4.30 20.50 6.65
CA MET A 120 5.53 21.00 6.01
C MET A 120 6.35 19.87 5.38
N VAL A 121 6.55 18.74 6.07
CA VAL A 121 7.25 17.57 5.52
C VAL A 121 6.51 17.02 4.29
N SER A 122 5.18 16.88 4.38
CA SER A 122 4.35 16.45 3.25
C SER A 122 4.53 17.40 2.06
N LYS A 123 4.40 18.72 2.28
CA LYS A 123 4.55 19.73 1.22
C LYS A 123 5.96 19.79 0.63
N PHE A 124 6.99 19.52 1.42
CA PHE A 124 8.37 19.41 0.95
C PHE A 124 8.58 18.24 -0.02
N ILE A 125 7.96 17.08 0.28
CA ILE A 125 7.99 15.92 -0.63
C ILE A 125 7.13 16.20 -1.87
N GLU A 126 5.93 16.75 -1.68
CA GLU A 126 5.04 17.12 -2.79
C GLU A 126 5.73 18.07 -3.76
N SER A 127 6.45 19.09 -3.27
CA SER A 127 7.15 20.05 -4.12
C SER A 127 8.23 19.38 -4.97
N TYR A 128 8.99 18.46 -4.40
CA TYR A 128 9.99 17.66 -5.13
C TYR A 128 9.32 16.84 -6.23
N VAL A 129 8.25 16.13 -5.89
CA VAL A 129 7.54 15.24 -6.81
C VAL A 129 6.94 16.05 -7.97
N THR A 130 6.30 17.18 -7.70
CA THR A 130 5.73 18.05 -8.74
C THR A 130 6.79 18.74 -9.59
N TRP A 131 7.97 19.02 -9.02
CA TRP A 131 9.09 19.57 -9.77
C TRP A 131 9.72 18.51 -10.69
N LYS A 132 9.87 17.28 -10.20
CA LYS A 132 10.57 16.21 -10.91
C LYS A 132 9.68 15.50 -11.94
N LEU A 133 8.38 15.35 -11.66
CA LEU A 133 7.44 14.58 -12.48
C LEU A 133 6.36 15.50 -13.06
N PRO A 134 5.97 15.33 -14.34
CA PRO A 134 4.97 16.16 -15.01
C PRO A 134 3.52 15.78 -14.61
N LEU A 135 3.25 15.62 -13.31
CA LEU A 135 1.94 15.16 -12.81
C LEU A 135 0.82 16.14 -13.17
N GLU A 136 1.08 17.45 -13.15
CA GLU A 136 0.08 18.47 -13.50
C GLU A 136 -0.26 18.44 -14.98
N LYS A 137 0.75 18.29 -15.86
CA LYS A 137 0.59 18.17 -17.32
C LYS A 137 -0.41 17.07 -17.68
N TYR A 138 -0.37 15.95 -16.96
CA TYR A 138 -1.24 14.79 -17.21
C TYR A 138 -2.48 14.73 -16.31
N GLY A 139 -2.73 15.74 -15.47
CA GLY A 139 -3.87 15.73 -14.53
C GLY A 139 -3.78 14.65 -13.45
N LEU A 140 -2.58 14.14 -13.17
CA LEU A 140 -2.29 13.05 -12.24
C LEU A 140 -1.91 13.53 -10.84
N LYS A 141 -1.77 14.84 -10.62
CA LYS A 141 -1.50 15.40 -9.29
C LYS A 141 -2.66 15.08 -8.33
N PRO A 142 -2.41 14.43 -7.18
CA PRO A 142 -3.45 14.20 -6.17
C PRO A 142 -3.93 15.50 -5.51
N ASP A 143 -5.18 15.49 -5.04
CA ASP A 143 -5.78 16.61 -4.27
C ASP A 143 -5.54 16.51 -2.75
N HIS A 144 -4.90 15.42 -2.31
CA HIS A 144 -4.60 15.14 -0.91
C HIS A 144 -3.11 15.25 -0.60
N PRO A 145 -2.73 15.48 0.66
CA PRO A 145 -1.34 15.51 1.08
C PRO A 145 -0.62 14.17 0.87
N PHE A 146 0.68 14.21 0.58
CA PHE A 146 1.53 13.01 0.47
C PHE A 146 1.44 12.09 1.69
N GLU A 147 1.32 12.67 2.90
CA GLU A 147 1.16 11.89 4.15
C GLU A 147 -0.02 10.90 4.07
N GLU A 148 -1.15 11.25 3.44
CA GLU A 148 -2.32 10.36 3.39
C GLU A 148 -2.00 9.07 2.62
N ASP A 149 -1.26 9.16 1.52
CA ASP A 149 -0.85 7.99 0.73
C ASP A 149 0.24 7.19 1.44
N TYR A 150 1.19 7.86 2.09
CA TYR A 150 2.20 7.17 2.88
C TYR A 150 1.55 6.38 4.02
N ALA A 151 0.66 7.01 4.80
CA ALA A 151 -0.02 6.42 5.96
C ALA A 151 -0.92 5.23 5.61
N SER A 152 -1.40 5.16 4.38
CA SER A 152 -2.28 4.10 3.88
C SER A 152 -1.60 3.17 2.89
N CYS A 153 -0.28 3.23 2.75
CA CYS A 153 0.51 2.41 1.83
C CYS A 153 0.02 2.50 0.36
N GLN A 154 -0.44 3.67 -0.09
CA GLN A 154 -1.00 3.89 -1.42
C GLN A 154 -0.01 4.49 -2.42
N MET A 155 1.08 5.10 -1.94
CA MET A 155 2.12 5.63 -2.82
C MET A 155 2.78 4.53 -3.65
N ALA A 156 3.20 4.85 -4.86
CA ALA A 156 3.91 3.90 -5.73
C ALA A 156 5.24 4.48 -6.25
N ILE A 157 6.19 3.59 -6.50
CA ILE A 157 7.39 3.95 -7.28
C ILE A 157 7.01 3.87 -8.75
N ILE A 158 7.33 4.93 -9.49
CA ILE A 158 7.16 4.96 -10.93
C ILE A 158 8.46 4.49 -11.62
N PRO A 159 8.38 3.61 -12.64
CA PRO A 159 9.56 3.18 -13.37
C PRO A 159 10.15 4.33 -14.19
N GLU A 160 11.45 4.22 -14.46
CA GLU A 160 12.15 5.11 -15.38
C GLU A 160 11.49 5.05 -16.77
N ASN A 161 11.49 6.18 -17.49
CA ASN A 161 10.89 6.34 -18.83
C ASN A 161 9.35 6.30 -18.90
N PHE A 162 8.61 6.08 -17.80
CA PHE A 162 7.14 6.08 -17.85
C PHE A 162 6.56 7.36 -18.47
N PHE A 163 7.01 8.53 -18.00
CA PHE A 163 6.55 9.80 -18.54
C PHE A 163 7.14 10.13 -19.91
N GLU A 164 8.30 9.55 -20.27
CA GLU A 164 8.84 9.69 -21.62
C GLU A 164 7.97 8.98 -22.66
N GLU A 165 7.44 7.79 -22.33
CA GLU A 165 6.46 7.11 -23.18
C GLU A 165 5.11 7.84 -23.21
N ALA A 166 4.74 8.51 -22.13
CA ALA A 166 3.58 9.41 -22.12
C ALA A 166 3.81 10.66 -23.00
N ASP A 167 5.02 11.21 -23.03
CA ASP A 167 5.41 12.34 -23.87
C ASP A 167 5.35 11.96 -25.36
N LYS A 168 5.72 10.72 -25.69
CA LYS A 168 5.58 10.13 -27.04
C LYS A 168 4.13 9.81 -27.41
N GLY A 169 3.18 9.94 -26.47
CA GLY A 169 1.77 9.62 -26.68
C GLY A 169 1.44 8.12 -26.67
N MET A 170 2.40 7.27 -26.28
CA MET A 170 2.22 5.81 -26.15
C MET A 170 1.51 5.43 -24.86
N ILE A 171 1.55 6.29 -23.84
CA ILE A 171 0.73 6.17 -22.63
C ILE A 171 -0.18 7.40 -22.55
N ARG A 172 -1.48 7.16 -22.51
CA ARG A 172 -2.53 8.19 -22.40
C ARG A 172 -3.28 8.02 -21.08
N PHE A 173 -3.90 9.09 -20.59
CA PHE A 173 -4.64 9.07 -19.33
C PHE A 173 -6.06 9.58 -19.56
N LYS A 174 -7.05 8.82 -19.10
CA LYS A 174 -8.45 9.27 -18.97
C LYS A 174 -8.82 9.25 -17.49
N LYS A 175 -8.93 10.42 -16.87
CA LYS A 175 -9.40 10.55 -15.50
C LYS A 175 -10.92 10.54 -15.47
N THR A 176 -11.54 9.57 -14.79
CA THR A 176 -13.00 9.43 -14.73
C THR A 176 -13.45 8.65 -13.49
N PRO A 177 -14.50 9.08 -12.78
CA PRO A 177 -15.03 8.36 -11.62
C PRO A 177 -15.84 7.13 -11.99
N LYS A 178 -16.48 7.13 -13.17
CA LYS A 178 -17.42 6.10 -13.63
C LYS A 178 -17.19 5.75 -15.09
N TRP A 179 -17.39 4.48 -15.38
CA TRP A 179 -17.26 3.90 -16.71
C TRP A 179 -18.01 2.56 -16.71
N CYS A 180 -18.41 2.11 -17.90
CA CYS A 180 -18.97 0.79 -18.13
C CYS A 180 -18.36 0.16 -19.38
N PHE A 181 -18.49 -1.15 -19.51
CA PHE A 181 -18.12 -1.83 -20.75
C PHE A 181 -19.19 -1.60 -21.82
N CYS A 182 -18.74 -1.45 -23.06
CA CYS A 182 -19.56 -1.49 -24.26
C CYS A 182 -18.93 -2.48 -25.26
N ASP A 183 -19.62 -2.77 -26.37
CA ASP A 183 -19.18 -3.78 -27.34
C ASP A 183 -17.76 -3.52 -27.86
N GLU A 184 -17.41 -2.25 -28.10
CA GLU A 184 -16.12 -1.85 -28.67
C GLU A 184 -15.03 -1.53 -27.63
N GLY A 185 -15.37 -1.55 -26.32
CA GLY A 185 -14.42 -1.28 -25.25
C GLY A 185 -15.05 -0.67 -23.99
N ILE A 186 -14.79 0.61 -23.74
CA ILE A 186 -15.20 1.30 -22.51
C ILE A 186 -15.96 2.59 -22.85
N GLU A 187 -17.13 2.76 -22.26
CA GLU A 187 -17.89 4.01 -22.29
C GLU A 187 -17.73 4.77 -20.96
N PHE A 188 -17.54 6.07 -21.05
CA PHE A 188 -17.37 6.96 -19.90
C PHE A 188 -18.65 7.75 -19.61
N GLU A 189 -18.76 8.32 -18.41
CA GLU A 189 -19.95 9.09 -18.00
C GLU A 189 -20.22 10.36 -18.84
N ASP A 190 -19.22 10.85 -19.57
CA ASP A 190 -19.34 11.98 -20.50
C ASP A 190 -19.85 11.57 -21.89
N GLY A 191 -20.20 10.29 -22.08
CA GLY A 191 -20.66 9.72 -23.35
C GLY A 191 -19.53 9.44 -24.36
N THR A 192 -18.27 9.73 -24.01
CA THR A 192 -17.14 9.37 -24.87
C THR A 192 -16.79 7.90 -24.71
N THR A 193 -16.33 7.27 -25.78
CA THR A 193 -15.91 5.87 -25.80
C THR A 193 -14.40 5.74 -26.00
N LEU A 194 -13.84 4.68 -25.45
CA LEU A 194 -12.47 4.23 -25.67
C LEU A 194 -12.53 2.82 -26.26
N GLU A 195 -12.17 2.71 -27.53
CA GLU A 195 -11.96 1.42 -28.17
C GLU A 195 -10.75 0.71 -27.54
N ALA A 196 -10.93 -0.56 -27.18
CA ALA A 196 -9.87 -1.37 -26.60
C ALA A 196 -10.00 -2.84 -27.00
N ASP A 197 -8.93 -3.40 -27.56
CA ASP A 197 -8.84 -4.84 -27.83
C ASP A 197 -8.64 -5.64 -26.54
N VAL A 198 -7.92 -5.04 -25.57
CA VAL A 198 -7.59 -5.66 -24.29
C VAL A 198 -7.82 -4.67 -23.15
N VAL A 199 -8.61 -5.07 -22.16
CA VAL A 199 -8.81 -4.33 -20.91
C VAL A 199 -8.18 -5.09 -19.75
N ILE A 200 -7.19 -4.48 -19.10
CA ILE A 200 -6.51 -5.04 -17.93
C ILE A 200 -6.98 -4.32 -16.66
N LEU A 201 -7.70 -5.03 -15.80
CA LEU A 201 -8.15 -4.56 -14.51
C LEU A 201 -6.99 -4.64 -13.50
N ALA A 202 -6.27 -3.53 -13.31
CA ALA A 202 -5.24 -3.38 -12.28
C ALA A 202 -5.82 -2.72 -11.01
N THR A 203 -6.99 -3.20 -10.59
CA THR A 203 -7.85 -2.59 -9.57
C THR A 203 -7.53 -3.00 -8.12
N GLY A 204 -6.47 -3.79 -7.93
CA GLY A 204 -6.03 -4.28 -6.61
C GLY A 204 -6.64 -5.63 -6.24
N TYR A 205 -6.59 -5.98 -4.96
CA TYR A 205 -7.00 -7.29 -4.46
C TYR A 205 -7.96 -7.16 -3.29
N ASP A 206 -8.91 -8.09 -3.21
CA ASP A 206 -9.84 -8.23 -2.09
C ASP A 206 -9.37 -9.38 -1.18
N GLY A 207 -8.59 -9.03 -0.16
CA GLY A 207 -8.06 -9.98 0.81
C GLY A 207 -9.17 -10.58 1.68
N ASP A 208 -10.18 -9.78 2.04
CA ASP A 208 -11.26 -10.18 2.92
C ASP A 208 -12.14 -11.24 2.28
N LYS A 209 -12.45 -11.07 0.98
CA LYS A 209 -13.18 -12.10 0.22
C LYS A 209 -12.44 -13.43 0.19
N LYS A 210 -11.10 -13.42 0.05
CA LYS A 210 -10.29 -14.65 0.07
C LYS A 210 -10.30 -15.30 1.45
N LEU A 211 -10.14 -14.52 2.52
CA LEU A 211 -10.20 -15.03 3.89
C LEU A 211 -11.58 -15.59 4.24
N LYS A 212 -12.66 -14.90 3.86
CA LYS A 212 -14.03 -15.39 4.05
C LYS A 212 -14.28 -16.72 3.34
N ALA A 213 -13.64 -16.96 2.19
CA ALA A 213 -13.79 -18.21 1.46
C ALA A 213 -13.21 -19.42 2.23
N ILE A 214 -12.16 -19.21 3.04
CA ILE A 214 -11.46 -20.29 3.76
C ILE A 214 -11.86 -20.41 5.23
N ILE A 215 -12.31 -19.33 5.87
CA ILE A 215 -12.68 -19.33 7.29
C ILE A 215 -14.13 -19.80 7.44
N PRO A 216 -14.44 -20.75 8.34
CA PRO A 216 -15.80 -21.24 8.57
C PRO A 216 -16.62 -20.32 9.48
N GLU A 217 -17.94 -20.50 9.49
CA GLU A 217 -18.81 -19.88 10.50
C GLU A 217 -18.59 -20.49 11.90
N PRO A 218 -18.77 -19.74 13.00
CA PRO A 218 -19.21 -18.33 13.05
C PRO A 218 -18.07 -17.31 12.83
N PHE A 219 -16.82 -17.76 12.76
CA PHE A 219 -15.65 -16.88 12.73
C PHE A 219 -15.58 -16.01 11.47
N ARG A 220 -16.08 -16.51 10.34
CA ARG A 220 -16.21 -15.77 9.08
C ARG A 220 -16.97 -14.46 9.27
N SER A 221 -18.11 -14.51 9.98
CA SER A 221 -18.92 -13.32 10.26
C SER A 221 -18.21 -12.29 11.16
N TRP A 222 -17.20 -12.72 11.92
CA TRP A 222 -16.47 -11.85 12.84
C TRP A 222 -15.25 -11.17 12.22
N LEU A 223 -14.81 -11.60 11.03
CA LEU A 223 -13.58 -11.09 10.40
C LEU A 223 -13.54 -9.59 10.20
N GLU A 224 -14.67 -8.91 10.04
CA GLU A 224 -14.70 -7.45 9.89
C GLU A 224 -15.52 -6.77 10.99
N PHE A 225 -16.04 -7.53 11.94
CA PHE A 225 -16.84 -7.01 13.04
C PHE A 225 -15.94 -6.38 14.12
N PRO A 226 -16.34 -5.25 14.75
CA PRO A 226 -17.52 -4.43 14.50
C PRO A 226 -17.29 -3.23 13.56
N TRP A 227 -16.07 -3.03 13.05
CA TRP A 227 -15.66 -1.75 12.43
C TRP A 227 -15.55 -1.77 10.90
N GLY A 228 -15.91 -2.88 10.24
CA GLY A 228 -15.68 -3.08 8.81
C GLY A 228 -14.20 -3.27 8.45
N LEU A 229 -13.39 -3.67 9.43
CA LEU A 229 -11.96 -3.93 9.35
C LEU A 229 -11.64 -5.08 10.29
N MET A 230 -10.69 -5.93 9.93
CA MET A 230 -10.30 -7.04 10.79
C MET A 230 -9.55 -6.56 12.05
N PRO A 231 -10.13 -6.74 13.26
CA PRO A 231 -9.52 -6.28 14.49
C PRO A 231 -8.37 -7.20 14.88
N LEU A 232 -7.17 -6.86 14.42
CA LEU A 232 -5.95 -7.60 14.74
C LEU A 232 -5.12 -6.88 15.80
N TYR A 233 -5.04 -7.46 16.99
CA TYR A 233 -4.06 -7.07 18.00
C TYR A 233 -2.65 -7.36 17.49
N ARG A 234 -1.78 -6.35 17.56
CA ARG A 234 -0.42 -6.38 16.98
C ARG A 234 -0.41 -6.76 15.49
N GLY A 235 -1.51 -6.50 14.78
CA GLY A 235 -1.67 -6.89 13.39
C GLY A 235 -1.56 -8.40 13.14
N THR A 236 -1.77 -9.22 14.19
CA THR A 236 -1.56 -10.68 14.15
C THR A 236 -2.72 -11.48 14.75
N ILE A 237 -3.19 -11.17 15.96
CA ILE A 237 -4.21 -11.98 16.65
C ILE A 237 -5.57 -11.31 16.60
N HIS A 238 -6.59 -12.06 16.18
CA HIS A 238 -7.97 -11.63 16.28
C HIS A 238 -8.54 -11.96 17.67
N PRO A 239 -8.97 -10.99 18.50
CA PRO A 239 -9.38 -11.22 19.89
C PRO A 239 -10.55 -12.20 20.08
N LEU A 240 -11.39 -12.35 19.05
CA LEU A 240 -12.58 -13.19 19.10
C LEU A 240 -12.42 -14.54 18.38
N ILE A 241 -11.35 -14.75 17.61
CA ILE A 241 -11.13 -16.00 16.87
C ILE A 241 -9.99 -16.75 17.59
N PRO A 242 -10.27 -17.88 18.26
CA PRO A 242 -9.27 -18.61 19.00
C PRO A 242 -8.30 -19.38 18.07
N ASN A 243 -7.09 -19.64 18.55
CA ASN A 243 -6.11 -20.54 17.93
C ASN A 243 -5.78 -20.23 16.46
N MET A 244 -5.84 -18.95 16.07
CA MET A 244 -5.54 -18.50 14.71
C MET A 244 -4.72 -17.20 14.74
N GLY A 245 -3.62 -17.19 13.99
CA GLY A 245 -2.80 -16.01 13.74
C GLY A 245 -2.84 -15.58 12.29
N PHE A 246 -2.86 -14.27 12.05
CA PHE A 246 -2.90 -13.64 10.74
C PHE A 246 -1.60 -12.90 10.48
N VAL A 247 -0.65 -13.54 9.80
CA VAL A 247 0.61 -12.90 9.42
C VAL A 247 0.49 -12.32 8.02
N GLY A 248 0.92 -11.06 7.85
CA GLY A 248 0.95 -10.38 6.55
C GLY A 248 -0.35 -9.70 6.11
N TYR A 249 -1.42 -9.75 6.91
CA TYR A 249 -2.67 -9.06 6.58
C TYR A 249 -2.56 -7.53 6.75
N VAL A 250 -1.97 -7.06 7.86
CA VAL A 250 -1.73 -5.62 8.08
C VAL A 250 -0.46 -5.17 7.36
N GLN A 251 -0.57 -4.15 6.52
CA GLN A 251 0.54 -3.63 5.72
C GLN A 251 1.47 -2.72 6.52
N SER A 252 2.71 -2.59 6.06
CA SER A 252 3.71 -1.66 6.60
C SER A 252 4.60 -1.12 5.47
N ASN A 253 5.55 -0.25 5.82
CA ASN A 253 6.57 0.24 4.89
C ASN A 253 7.45 -0.89 4.30
N SER A 254 7.60 -2.00 5.03
CA SER A 254 8.20 -3.26 4.55
C SER A 254 7.40 -4.43 5.10
N ASN A 255 6.63 -5.10 4.23
CA ASN A 255 5.79 -6.22 4.62
C ASN A 255 6.59 -7.47 4.98
N VAL A 256 7.75 -7.68 4.35
CA VAL A 256 8.65 -8.82 4.65
C VAL A 256 9.15 -8.71 6.09
N ARG A 257 9.75 -7.58 6.46
CA ARG A 257 10.24 -7.31 7.82
C ARG A 257 9.12 -7.38 8.85
N ALA A 258 7.98 -6.77 8.57
CA ALA A 258 6.85 -6.79 9.50
C ALA A 258 6.31 -8.20 9.71
N SER A 259 6.28 -9.03 8.65
CA SER A 259 5.82 -10.42 8.73
C SER A 259 6.82 -11.31 9.45
N GLU A 260 8.13 -11.12 9.25
CA GLU A 260 9.19 -11.81 9.99
C GLU A 260 9.05 -11.56 11.49
N LEU A 261 9.01 -10.29 11.91
CA LEU A 261 8.88 -9.94 13.33
C LEU A 261 7.57 -10.45 13.95
N ARG A 262 6.45 -10.39 13.22
CA ARG A 262 5.17 -10.95 13.68
C ARG A 262 5.19 -12.47 13.77
N SER A 263 5.93 -13.14 12.89
CA SER A 263 6.11 -14.60 12.96
C SER A 263 6.91 -14.99 14.20
N MET A 264 7.98 -14.25 14.51
CA MET A 264 8.75 -14.45 15.75
C MET A 264 7.90 -14.21 17.00
N TRP A 265 7.11 -13.13 17.00
CA TRP A 265 6.18 -12.81 18.08
C TRP A 265 5.12 -13.89 18.25
N LEU A 266 4.54 -14.39 17.14
CA LEU A 266 3.56 -15.47 17.17
C LEU A 266 4.18 -16.78 17.68
N ASN A 267 5.40 -17.10 17.27
CA ASN A 267 6.11 -18.29 17.76
C ASN A 267 6.36 -18.21 19.27
N ARG A 268 6.86 -17.07 19.77
CA ARG A 268 7.05 -16.87 21.21
C ARG A 268 5.74 -16.91 22.01
N LEU A 269 4.63 -16.48 21.42
CA LEU A 269 3.31 -16.63 22.01
C LEU A 269 2.92 -18.11 22.12
N MET A 270 3.16 -18.89 21.06
CA MET A 270 2.90 -20.34 21.04
C MET A 270 3.76 -21.11 22.04
N ASP A 271 5.01 -20.69 22.24
CA ASP A 271 5.93 -21.23 23.25
C ASP A 271 5.65 -20.70 24.67
N GLU A 272 4.52 -20.01 24.87
CA GLU A 272 4.09 -19.42 26.14
C GLU A 272 5.11 -18.48 26.81
N LYS A 273 6.03 -17.90 26.04
CA LYS A 273 7.05 -16.96 26.55
C LYS A 273 6.45 -15.65 27.07
N PHE A 274 5.25 -15.32 26.61
CA PHE A 274 4.44 -14.22 27.13
C PHE A 274 2.95 -14.56 26.97
N LYS A 275 2.09 -13.77 27.64
CA LYS A 275 0.63 -13.95 27.59
C LYS A 275 -0.04 -12.76 26.93
N LEU A 276 -1.08 -13.03 26.16
CA LEU A 276 -1.93 -11.97 25.61
C LEU A 276 -2.68 -11.24 26.73
N PRO A 277 -2.94 -9.93 26.58
CA PRO A 277 -3.86 -9.23 27.46
C PRO A 277 -5.31 -9.70 27.22
N SER A 278 -6.25 -9.21 28.05
CA SER A 278 -7.66 -9.55 27.88
C SER A 278 -8.21 -9.10 26.52
N LYS A 279 -9.28 -9.75 26.05
CA LYS A 279 -9.91 -9.44 24.76
C LYS A 279 -10.33 -7.99 24.65
N GLU A 280 -10.83 -7.41 25.73
CA GLU A 280 -11.25 -6.01 25.82
C GLU A 280 -10.06 -5.06 25.62
N LYS A 281 -8.90 -5.37 26.24
CA LYS A 281 -7.67 -4.58 26.05
C LYS A 281 -7.15 -4.68 24.62
N MET A 282 -7.21 -5.86 24.01
CA MET A 282 -6.82 -6.06 22.61
C MET A 282 -7.72 -5.27 21.65
N LEU A 283 -9.05 -5.35 21.82
CA LEU A 283 -10.01 -4.58 21.03
C LEU A 283 -9.86 -3.07 21.23
N TYR A 284 -9.63 -2.63 22.47
CA TYR A 284 -9.38 -1.22 22.78
C TYR A 284 -8.07 -0.71 22.14
N GLN A 285 -7.04 -1.55 22.08
CA GLN A 285 -5.80 -1.22 21.37
C GLN A 285 -6.06 -1.04 19.86
N PHE A 286 -6.76 -1.98 19.23
CA PHE A 286 -7.13 -1.88 17.82
C PHE A 286 -7.96 -0.63 17.54
N TYR A 287 -8.92 -0.32 18.41
CA TYR A 287 -9.74 0.89 18.29
C TYR A 287 -8.90 2.18 18.27
N LYS A 288 -7.86 2.26 19.12
CA LYS A 288 -6.92 3.38 19.15
C LYS A 288 -6.12 3.47 17.84
N GLU A 289 -5.68 2.34 17.29
CA GLU A 289 -4.99 2.27 15.99
C GLU A 289 -5.91 2.74 14.84
N MET A 290 -7.14 2.24 14.79
CA MET A 290 -8.13 2.67 13.80
C MET A 290 -8.40 4.18 13.88
N LYS A 291 -8.49 4.76 15.09
CA LYS A 291 -8.66 6.21 15.27
C LYS A 291 -7.52 7.02 14.67
N VAL A 292 -6.28 6.57 14.88
CA VAL A 292 -5.09 7.19 14.29
C VAL A 292 -5.17 7.12 12.76
N MET A 293 -5.47 5.95 12.21
CA MET A 293 -5.54 5.77 10.76
C MET A 293 -6.62 6.63 10.09
N LYS A 294 -7.83 6.68 10.67
CA LYS A 294 -8.93 7.54 10.19
C LYS A 294 -8.55 9.02 10.15
N LYS A 295 -7.69 9.46 11.08
CA LYS A 295 -7.19 10.83 11.12
C LYS A 295 -6.05 11.08 10.14
N SER A 296 -5.23 10.05 9.86
CA SER A 296 -4.05 10.17 9.00
C SER A 296 -4.34 10.02 7.50
N SER A 297 -5.41 9.32 7.11
CA SER A 297 -5.71 9.10 5.71
C SER A 297 -7.18 8.80 5.45
N ARG A 298 -7.73 9.37 4.37
CA ARG A 298 -9.04 8.98 3.82
C ARG A 298 -9.09 7.53 3.37
N PHE A 299 -7.94 6.92 3.07
CA PHE A 299 -7.82 5.53 2.64
C PHE A 299 -7.62 4.56 3.81
N TYR A 300 -8.04 4.92 5.03
CA TYR A 300 -7.86 4.13 6.26
C TYR A 300 -8.38 2.69 6.18
N LYS A 301 -9.30 2.40 5.24
CA LYS A 301 -9.79 1.03 5.03
C LYS A 301 -8.68 0.08 4.54
N ASN A 302 -7.62 0.60 3.92
CA ASN A 302 -6.42 -0.17 3.67
C ASN A 302 -5.54 -0.15 4.92
N HIS A 303 -5.62 -1.21 5.74
CA HIS A 303 -4.95 -1.24 7.04
C HIS A 303 -3.42 -1.27 6.90
N CYS A 304 -2.80 -0.11 7.12
CA CYS A 304 -1.37 0.12 7.02
C CYS A 304 -0.86 0.88 8.26
N ILE A 305 0.30 0.47 8.78
CA ILE A 305 0.92 1.04 9.99
C ILE A 305 2.21 1.82 9.68
N SER A 306 2.42 2.27 8.45
CA SER A 306 3.68 2.85 7.96
C SER A 306 4.17 4.08 8.75
N THR A 307 3.26 4.90 9.29
CA THR A 307 3.57 6.12 10.06
C THR A 307 3.98 5.86 11.51
N PHE A 308 3.71 4.67 12.04
CA PHE A 308 4.08 4.26 13.40
C PHE A 308 4.68 2.86 13.44
N SER A 309 5.31 2.43 12.33
CA SER A 309 5.84 1.08 12.14
C SER A 309 6.96 0.72 13.11
N ILE A 310 7.74 1.70 13.58
CA ILE A 310 8.80 1.49 14.58
C ILE A 310 8.16 1.25 15.94
N GLN A 311 7.20 2.08 16.34
CA GLN A 311 6.47 1.88 17.60
C GLN A 311 5.78 0.51 17.63
N HIS A 312 5.17 0.10 16.52
CA HIS A 312 4.57 -1.22 16.44
C HIS A 312 5.61 -2.34 16.62
N ALA A 313 6.81 -2.17 16.06
CA ALA A 313 7.90 -3.12 16.27
C ALA A 313 8.41 -3.09 17.72
N ASP A 314 8.49 -1.92 18.37
CA ASP A 314 8.83 -1.77 19.79
C ASP A 314 7.84 -2.51 20.67
N ASP A 315 6.54 -2.33 20.39
CA ASP A 315 5.45 -3.00 21.09
C ASP A 315 5.59 -4.54 20.98
N LEU A 316 5.90 -5.06 19.80
CA LEU A 316 6.18 -6.49 19.59
C LEU A 316 7.42 -6.95 20.38
N CYS A 317 8.50 -6.17 20.38
CA CYS A 317 9.71 -6.49 21.14
C CYS A 317 9.43 -6.53 22.64
N ASN A 318 8.72 -5.53 23.17
CA ASN A 318 8.34 -5.45 24.58
C ASN A 318 7.48 -6.64 25.00
N ASP A 319 6.49 -7.02 24.19
CA ASP A 319 5.66 -8.20 24.47
C ASP A 319 6.53 -9.48 24.56
N MET A 320 7.54 -9.61 23.69
CA MET A 320 8.49 -10.74 23.68
C MET A 320 9.59 -10.68 24.74
N GLY A 321 9.66 -9.61 25.56
CA GLY A 321 10.75 -9.37 26.51
C GLY A 321 12.09 -8.98 25.86
N LEU A 322 12.07 -8.57 24.59
CA LEU A 322 13.25 -8.16 23.82
C LEU A 322 13.49 -6.65 23.93
N ASN A 323 14.75 -6.23 23.80
CA ASN A 323 15.11 -4.83 23.86
C ASN A 323 14.51 -4.06 22.66
N PRO A 324 13.66 -3.04 22.89
CA PRO A 324 13.12 -2.22 21.81
C PRO A 324 14.15 -1.21 21.27
N ARG A 325 15.32 -1.04 21.88
CA ARG A 325 16.42 -0.25 21.32
C ARG A 325 17.41 -1.19 20.67
N ARG A 326 17.43 -1.18 19.34
CA ARG A 326 18.18 -2.17 18.54
C ARG A 326 19.43 -1.59 17.88
N LYS A 327 19.68 -0.28 18.06
CA LYS A 327 20.92 0.37 17.61
C LYS A 327 21.90 0.50 18.76
N SER A 328 23.19 0.63 18.44
CA SER A 328 24.28 0.65 19.43
C SER A 328 24.26 1.88 20.35
N ASN A 329 23.62 2.98 19.96
CA ASN A 329 23.47 4.17 20.79
C ASN A 329 22.21 4.96 20.45
N LEU A 330 21.83 5.88 21.33
CA LEU A 330 20.60 6.68 21.22
C LEU A 330 20.55 7.54 19.95
N PHE A 331 21.67 8.11 19.52
CA PHE A 331 21.69 8.97 18.33
C PHE A 331 21.33 8.16 17.07
N LEU A 332 21.94 6.99 16.90
CA LEU A 332 21.62 6.08 15.79
C LEU A 332 20.19 5.56 15.90
N ASP A 333 19.72 5.25 17.11
CA ASP A 333 18.34 4.80 17.34
C ASP A 333 17.32 5.86 16.90
N VAL A 334 17.63 7.14 17.15
CA VAL A 334 16.74 8.25 16.84
C VAL A 334 16.74 8.63 15.35
N PHE A 335 17.91 8.65 14.72
CA PHE A 335 18.10 9.26 13.39
C PHE A 335 18.42 8.28 12.26
N CYS A 336 18.79 7.02 12.54
CA CYS A 336 18.99 6.01 11.51
C CYS A 336 17.74 5.16 11.31
N PRO A 337 17.52 4.60 10.10
CA PRO A 337 16.40 3.74 9.84
C PRO A 337 16.61 2.34 10.45
N TYR A 338 15.50 1.69 10.79
CA TYR A 338 15.50 0.27 11.17
C TYR A 338 15.37 -0.63 9.95
N GLY A 339 16.35 -1.50 9.76
CA GLY A 339 16.37 -2.57 8.76
C GLY A 339 16.11 -3.94 9.39
N SER A 340 16.12 -4.99 8.56
CA SER A 340 15.95 -6.38 9.02
C SER A 340 17.09 -6.83 9.95
N GLN A 341 18.31 -6.33 9.74
CA GLN A 341 19.47 -6.66 10.58
C GLN A 341 19.27 -6.28 12.05
N ASP A 342 18.48 -5.24 12.34
CA ASP A 342 18.20 -4.79 13.70
C ASP A 342 17.23 -5.71 14.46
N TYR A 343 16.64 -6.69 13.78
CA TYR A 343 15.73 -7.69 14.37
C TYR A 343 16.33 -9.10 14.33
N ARG A 344 17.62 -9.22 14.04
CA ARG A 344 18.37 -10.45 14.31
C ARG A 344 18.66 -10.50 15.80
N PHE A 345 17.70 -11.04 16.54
CA PHE A 345 17.93 -11.39 17.92
C PHE A 345 18.86 -12.61 17.91
N ASP A 346 20.03 -12.49 18.53
CA ASP A 346 20.98 -13.59 18.60
C ASP A 346 20.28 -14.84 19.16
N GLN A 347 20.60 -16.01 18.59
CA GLN A 347 20.10 -17.33 19.02
C GLN A 347 20.60 -17.73 20.43
N GLU A 348 20.90 -16.76 21.29
CA GLU A 348 21.46 -16.93 22.63
C GLU A 348 20.45 -17.46 23.66
N GLU A 349 19.17 -17.58 23.32
CA GLU A 349 18.17 -18.27 24.15
C GLU A 349 18.22 -19.82 24.03
N THR A 350 19.20 -20.38 23.31
CA THR A 350 19.40 -21.83 23.16
C THR A 350 20.54 -22.39 24.02
N LYS A 351 20.70 -21.87 25.24
CA LYS A 351 21.56 -22.48 26.28
C LYS A 351 20.78 -22.86 27.51
#